data_AF-A0A060CH77-F1
#
_entry.id   AF-A0A060CH77-F1
#
_cell.length_a   1.000
_cell.length_b   1.000
_cell.length_c   1.000
_cell.angle_alpha   90.00
_cell.angle_beta   90.00
_cell.angle_gamma   90.00
#
_symmetry.space_group_name_H-M   'P 1'
#
loop_
_entity.id
_entity.type
_entity.pdbx_description
1 polymer ?
#
loop_
_entity_poly.entity_id
_entity_poly.type
_entity_poly.pdbx_seq_one_letter_code
_entity_poly.pdbx_strand_id
1 'polypeptide(L)'
;SIPTTPTIKPNLLSLQNVMHVPGATPLPWEMTDVPHGEVHHHFYKSAIIGDNRDFYVYTPPNYDPKASTKYPVLYLLHGYSDDASGWTAVGKANLILDNL
;
A
#
# COMPACT_ATOMS: atom_id res chain seq x y z
N SER A 1 0.29 -2.97 -32.84
CA SER A 1 0.77 -2.00 -31.82
C SER A 1 0.34 -2.51 -30.46
N ILE A 2 1.28 -2.73 -29.53
CA ILE A 2 0.95 -3.18 -28.17
C ILE A 2 0.61 -1.94 -27.34
N PRO A 3 -0.52 -1.88 -26.62
CA PRO A 3 -0.88 -0.72 -25.81
C PRO A 3 0.06 -0.62 -24.60
N THR A 4 0.60 0.56 -24.36
CA THR A 4 1.37 0.88 -23.16
C THR A 4 0.45 0.98 -21.95
N THR A 5 0.44 -0.03 -21.10
CA THR A 5 -0.13 0.05 -19.75
C THR A 5 0.78 0.90 -18.85
N PRO A 6 0.26 1.93 -18.15
CA PRO A 6 1.09 2.84 -17.35
C PRO A 6 1.50 2.27 -15.98
N THR A 7 1.10 1.05 -15.63
CA THR A 7 1.37 0.47 -14.31
C THR A 7 2.69 -0.29 -14.29
N ILE A 8 3.79 0.44 -14.10
CA ILE A 8 5.10 -0.15 -13.84
C ILE A 8 5.19 -0.49 -12.35
N LYS A 9 5.36 -1.77 -12.03
CA LYS A 9 5.70 -2.21 -10.67
C LYS A 9 7.21 -2.01 -10.44
N PRO A 10 7.65 -1.21 -9.45
CA PRO A 10 9.01 -1.33 -8.97
C PRO A 10 9.14 -2.65 -8.20
N ASN A 11 9.99 -3.54 -8.67
CA ASN A 11 10.54 -4.64 -7.89
C ASN A 11 12.06 -4.49 -7.98
N LEU A 12 12.76 -4.64 -6.86
CA LEU A 12 14.21 -4.41 -6.73
C LEU A 12 15.06 -5.34 -7.62
N LEU A 13 14.45 -6.31 -8.33
CA LEU A 13 15.15 -7.26 -9.23
C LEU A 13 14.56 -7.40 -10.65
N SER A 14 13.34 -6.91 -10.96
CA SER A 14 12.76 -7.03 -12.32
C SER A 14 11.55 -6.13 -12.57
N LEU A 15 11.54 -5.40 -13.70
CA LEU A 15 10.35 -4.67 -14.17
C LEU A 15 9.35 -5.67 -14.78
N GLN A 16 8.15 -5.77 -14.22
CA GLN A 16 7.05 -6.55 -14.79
C GLN A 16 5.92 -5.64 -15.29
N ASN A 17 5.40 -5.94 -16.48
CA ASN A 17 4.16 -5.36 -16.99
C ASN A 17 2.97 -6.07 -16.34
N VAL A 18 2.01 -5.31 -15.81
CA VAL A 18 0.75 -5.87 -15.30
C VAL A 18 -0.40 -5.42 -16.18
N MET A 19 -1.16 -6.39 -16.68
CA MET A 19 -2.42 -6.17 -17.39
C MET A 19 -3.59 -6.44 -16.45
N HIS A 20 -4.51 -5.49 -16.34
CA HIS A 20 -5.73 -5.61 -15.56
C HIS A 20 -6.88 -6.12 -16.44
N VAL A 21 -7.58 -7.16 -16.01
CA VAL A 21 -8.80 -7.67 -16.66
C VAL A 21 -9.96 -7.45 -15.68
N PRO A 22 -10.86 -6.48 -15.92
CA PRO A 22 -11.94 -6.17 -14.98
C PRO A 22 -12.99 -7.28 -14.93
N GLY A 23 -13.55 -7.50 -13.74
CA GLY A 23 -14.70 -8.39 -13.52
C GLY A 23 -16.05 -7.69 -13.75
N ALA A 24 -17.15 -8.44 -13.60
CA ALA A 24 -18.52 -7.89 -13.70
C ALA A 24 -18.91 -7.01 -12.50
N THR A 25 -18.24 -7.19 -11.36
CA THR A 25 -18.35 -6.38 -10.14
C THR A 25 -16.97 -5.93 -9.71
N PRO A 26 -16.82 -4.72 -9.13
CA PRO A 26 -15.53 -4.26 -8.67
C PRO A 26 -14.93 -5.21 -7.63
N LEU A 27 -13.64 -5.52 -7.78
CA LEU A 27 -12.90 -6.38 -6.85
C LEU A 27 -12.32 -5.53 -5.71
N PRO A 28 -12.05 -6.09 -4.51
CA PRO A 28 -11.59 -5.30 -3.36
C PRO A 28 -10.28 -4.53 -3.56
N TRP A 29 -9.45 -4.94 -4.53
CA TRP A 29 -8.20 -4.26 -4.89
C TRP A 29 -8.37 -3.28 -6.07
N GLU A 30 -9.60 -2.95 -6.45
CA GLU A 30 -9.89 -1.95 -7.47
C GLU A 30 -10.26 -0.62 -6.81
N MET A 31 -10.00 0.47 -7.54
CA MET A 31 -10.43 1.79 -7.12
C MET A 31 -11.93 1.91 -7.37
N THR A 32 -12.66 2.22 -6.31
CA THR A 32 -14.13 2.32 -6.25
C THR A 32 -14.50 3.68 -5.67
N ASP A 33 -15.76 4.08 -5.79
CA ASP A 33 -16.27 5.34 -5.21
C ASP A 33 -16.67 5.14 -3.75
N VAL A 34 -15.68 4.94 -2.89
CA VAL A 34 -15.82 4.80 -1.43
C VAL A 34 -14.90 5.81 -0.73
N PRO A 35 -15.16 6.16 0.54
CA PRO A 35 -14.20 6.94 1.30
C PRO A 35 -12.84 6.24 1.34
N HIS A 36 -11.78 6.98 1.02
CA HIS A 36 -10.41 6.46 1.00
C HIS A 36 -9.63 6.92 2.23
N GLY A 37 -8.83 6.01 2.78
CA GLY A 37 -7.86 6.34 3.81
C GLY A 37 -6.62 7.05 3.26
N GLU A 38 -5.67 7.31 4.13
CA GLU A 38 -4.39 7.95 3.78
C GLU A 38 -3.23 6.99 4.00
N VAL A 39 -2.24 7.02 3.09
CA VAL A 39 -0.98 6.30 3.23
C VAL A 39 0.12 7.31 3.54
N HIS A 40 0.75 7.15 4.70
CA HIS A 40 1.83 7.99 5.19
C HIS A 40 3.17 7.27 5.03
N HIS A 41 4.20 7.99 4.56
CA HIS A 41 5.57 7.49 4.50
C HIS A 41 6.39 8.11 5.62
N HIS A 42 7.00 7.27 6.44
CA HIS A 42 7.74 7.70 7.62
C HIS A 42 9.15 7.14 7.62
N PHE A 43 10.06 7.88 8.24
CA PHE A 43 11.43 7.46 8.47
C PHE A 43 11.69 7.41 9.98
N TYR A 44 12.47 6.42 10.41
CA TYR A 44 12.96 6.35 11.79
C TYR A 44 14.43 5.96 11.84
N LYS A 45 15.12 6.40 12.90
CA LYS A 45 16.49 5.97 13.18
C LYS A 45 16.46 4.64 13.91
N SER A 46 17.03 3.59 13.31
CA SER A 46 17.19 2.29 13.95
C SER A 46 18.32 2.33 14.98
N ALA A 47 18.00 2.17 16.26
CA ALA A 47 19.01 2.09 17.32
C ALA A 47 19.85 0.81 17.27
N ILE A 48 19.30 -0.27 16.70
CA ILE A 48 19.96 -1.58 16.63
C ILE A 48 20.97 -1.62 15.49
N ILE A 49 20.60 -1.10 14.33
CA ILE A 49 21.39 -1.22 13.09
C ILE A 49 22.13 0.10 12.76
N GLY A 50 21.71 1.20 13.37
CA GLY A 50 22.40 2.50 13.25
C GLY A 50 22.10 3.25 11.96
N ASP A 51 21.16 2.79 11.13
CA ASP A 51 20.72 3.40 9.87
C ASP A 51 19.36 4.11 9.99
N ASN A 52 18.98 4.89 8.98
CA ASN A 52 17.62 5.39 8.83
C ASN A 52 16.84 4.37 8.00
N ARG A 53 15.67 3.98 8.48
CA ARG A 53 14.76 3.05 7.80
C ARG A 53 13.43 3.72 7.57
N ASP A 54 12.75 3.30 6.51
CA ASP A 54 11.43 3.79 6.18
C ASP A 54 10.34 2.73 6.41
N PHE A 55 9.12 3.20 6.59
CA PHE A 55 7.91 2.39 6.70
C PHE A 55 6.69 3.19 6.24
N TYR A 56 5.63 2.46 5.91
CA TYR A 56 4.36 3.05 5.50
C TYR A 56 3.27 2.76 6.54
N VAL A 57 2.40 3.73 6.79
CA VAL A 57 1.24 3.60 7.67
C VAL A 57 0.00 3.95 6.87
N TYR A 58 -0.98 3.04 6.85
CA TYR A 58 -2.32 3.35 6.38
C TYR A 58 -3.20 3.78 7.56
N THR A 59 -3.92 4.89 7.40
CA THR A 59 -4.97 5.33 8.31
C THR A 59 -6.33 5.28 7.62
N PRO A 60 -7.37 4.72 8.24
CA PRO A 60 -8.68 4.56 7.59
C PRO A 60 -9.34 5.91 7.29
N PRO A 61 -10.38 5.93 6.44
CA PRO A 61 -11.18 7.13 6.20
C PRO A 61 -11.67 7.74 7.52
N ASN A 62 -11.63 9.08 7.60
CA ASN A 62 -12.00 9.85 8.79
C ASN A 62 -11.13 9.62 10.03
N TYR A 63 -9.94 9.04 9.88
CA TYR A 63 -8.97 8.99 10.98
C TYR A 63 -8.62 10.41 11.46
N ASP A 64 -8.78 10.65 12.76
CA ASP A 64 -8.36 11.89 13.41
C ASP A 64 -7.32 11.57 14.50
N PRO A 65 -6.06 12.03 14.36
CA PRO A 65 -5.02 11.80 15.36
C PRO A 65 -5.30 12.48 16.70
N LYS A 66 -6.24 13.44 16.76
CA LYS A 66 -6.66 14.15 17.98
C LYS A 66 -7.89 13.51 18.64
N ALA A 67 -8.57 12.58 17.98
CA ALA A 67 -9.73 11.92 18.53
C ALA A 67 -9.35 10.94 19.65
N SER A 68 -10.31 10.66 20.55
CA SER A 68 -10.16 9.64 21.58
C SER A 68 -10.30 8.22 21.04
N THR A 69 -10.87 8.06 19.84
CA THR A 69 -11.05 6.77 19.16
C THR A 69 -9.70 6.08 18.94
N LYS A 70 -9.61 4.81 19.34
CA LYS A 70 -8.43 3.97 19.11
C LYS A 70 -8.75 2.95 18.03
N TYR A 71 -7.77 2.69 17.19
CA TYR A 71 -7.84 1.72 16.11
C TYR A 71 -6.89 0.56 16.42
N PRO A 72 -7.26 -0.70 16.12
CA PRO A 72 -6.31 -1.80 16.19
C PRO A 72 -5.18 -1.59 15.16
N VAL A 73 -3.98 -2.10 15.47
CA VAL A 73 -2.81 -1.99 14.60
C VAL A 73 -2.49 -3.35 14.00
N LEU A 74 -2.43 -3.42 12.67
CA LEU A 74 -1.97 -4.58 11.91
C LEU A 74 -0.58 -4.30 11.34
N TYR A 75 0.41 -5.10 11.71
CA TYR A 75 1.76 -5.02 11.13
C TYR A 75 1.87 -5.99 9.94
N LEU A 76 2.08 -5.42 8.75
CA LEU A 76 2.31 -6.19 7.52
C LEU A 76 3.80 -6.16 7.18
N LEU A 77 4.46 -7.33 7.24
CA LEU A 77 5.87 -7.48 6.88
C LEU A 77 5.98 -7.98 5.45
N HIS A 78 6.82 -7.35 4.63
CA HIS A 78 7.07 -7.79 3.26
C HIS A 78 7.95 -9.05 3.23
N GLY A 79 7.91 -9.78 2.11
CA GLY A 79 8.79 -10.93 1.88
C GLY A 79 10.24 -10.52 1.57
N TYR A 80 11.13 -11.51 1.48
CA TYR A 80 12.51 -11.29 1.05
C TYR A 80 12.55 -10.75 -0.40
N SER A 81 13.30 -9.66 -0.64
CA SER A 81 13.48 -8.89 -1.89
C SER A 81 12.54 -7.71 -2.18
N ASP A 82 11.47 -7.51 -1.40
CA ASP A 82 10.63 -6.30 -1.51
C ASP A 82 11.11 -5.19 -0.55
N ASP A 83 10.80 -3.94 -0.88
CA ASP A 83 10.97 -2.80 0.02
C ASP A 83 9.64 -2.46 0.72
N ALA A 84 9.67 -1.50 1.67
CA ALA A 84 8.51 -1.15 2.47
C ALA A 84 7.29 -0.68 1.64
N SER A 85 7.50 -0.25 0.39
CA SER A 85 6.41 0.18 -0.50
C SER A 85 5.62 -0.98 -1.10
N GLY A 86 6.13 -2.22 -1.03
CA GLY A 86 5.54 -3.38 -1.70
C GLY A 86 4.06 -3.63 -1.35
N TRP A 87 3.66 -3.41 -0.10
CA TRP A 87 2.27 -3.63 0.34
C TRP A 87 1.27 -2.63 -0.24
N THR A 88 1.67 -1.38 -0.45
CA THR A 88 0.81 -0.33 -0.99
C THR A 88 0.90 -0.27 -2.51
N ALA A 89 2.11 -0.35 -3.08
CA ALA A 89 2.35 -0.25 -4.51
C ALA A 89 1.99 -1.53 -5.29
N VAL A 90 2.26 -2.71 -4.72
CA VAL A 90 2.06 -4.00 -5.39
C VAL A 90 0.87 -4.77 -4.80
N GLY A 91 0.76 -4.80 -3.47
CA GLY A 91 -0.29 -5.52 -2.73
C GLY A 91 -1.65 -4.82 -2.72
N LYS A 92 -1.70 -3.51 -3.05
CA LYS A 92 -2.91 -2.69 -3.02
C LYS A 92 -3.67 -2.76 -1.68
N ALA A 93 -2.94 -2.90 -0.58
CA ALA A 93 -3.51 -3.12 0.74
C ALA A 93 -4.44 -1.98 1.19
N ASN A 94 -4.13 -0.73 0.80
CA ASN A 94 -4.98 0.43 1.07
C ASN A 94 -6.36 0.29 0.39
N LEU A 95 -6.41 -0.10 -0.89
CA LEU A 95 -7.68 -0.29 -1.61
C LEU A 95 -8.49 -1.45 -1.03
N ILE A 96 -7.82 -2.54 -0.63
CA ILE A 96 -8.49 -3.65 0.02
C ILE A 96 -9.13 -3.18 1.33
N LEU A 97 -8.40 -2.43 2.15
CA LEU A 97 -8.91 -1.92 3.43
C LEU A 97 -10.00 -0.83 3.27
N ASP A 98 -9.99 -0.07 2.17
CA ASP A 98 -11.07 0.87 1.83
C ASP A 98 -12.37 0.14 1.45
N ASN A 99 -12.27 -1.08 0.89
CA ASN A 99 -13.38 -1.85 0.33
C ASN A 99 -13.92 -2.99 1.23
N LEU A 100 -13.42 -3.13 2.47
CA LEU A 100 -13.91 -4.09 3.47
C LEU A 100 -14.99 -3.47 4.37
#